data_AF-A0A840ISA0-F1
#
_entry.id   AF-A0A840ISA0-F1
#
_cell.length_a   1.000
_cell.length_b   1.000
_cell.length_c   1.000
_cell.angle_alpha   90.00
_cell.angle_beta   90.00
_cell.angle_gamma   90.00
#
_symmetry.space_group_name_H-M   'P 1'
#
loop_
_entity.id
_entity.type
_entity.pdbx_description
1 polymer ?
#
loop_
_entity_poly.entity_id
_entity_poly.type
_entity_poly.pdbx_seq_one_letter_code
_entity_poly.pdbx_strand_id
1 'polypeptide(L)'
;MAKKNGNRVREALRAGDELPDPGSSPVGPDKKDKGTKRLASAGERLAALQEALYAEGSGGGRRSVLLVLQGMDTSGKGGTVGHVLGLVNPMGVQYTGFKKPTPAELRHDFLWRIRRRLPTPGHLGVFDRSHYEDILVPRVSGQLSAAGRRRRYTEINAFERELTANGTELVKVFLHISSQEQLRRLTARLDRPEKRWKFDPSDVAARRQ
;
A
#
# COMPACT_ATOMS: atom_id res chain seq x y z
N MET A 1 -27.93 -25.06 5.34
CA MET A 1 -28.03 -23.69 4.78
C MET A 1 -27.49 -22.70 5.80
N ALA A 2 -26.31 -22.09 5.57
CA ALA A 2 -25.70 -20.99 6.35
C ALA A 2 -24.28 -20.73 5.78
N LYS A 3 -23.74 -19.55 5.50
CA LYS A 3 -24.18 -18.15 5.40
C LYS A 3 -23.55 -17.63 4.08
N LYS A 4 -24.36 -17.32 3.06
CA LYS A 4 -23.92 -16.68 1.80
C LYS A 4 -24.25 -15.19 1.85
N ASN A 5 -23.71 -14.46 2.83
CA ASN A 5 -23.61 -13.01 2.71
C ASN A 5 -22.13 -12.69 2.57
N GLY A 6 -21.66 -12.79 1.33
CA GLY A 6 -20.30 -12.46 0.96
C GLY A 6 -20.10 -10.97 1.03
N ASN A 7 -19.72 -10.46 2.20
CA ASN A 7 -19.22 -9.09 2.31
C ASN A 7 -18.08 -8.95 1.31
N ARG A 8 -18.19 -7.99 0.39
CA ARG A 8 -17.11 -7.72 -0.57
C ARG A 8 -15.88 -7.34 0.26
N VAL A 9 -14.67 -7.76 -0.18
CA VAL A 9 -13.40 -7.42 0.52
C VAL A 9 -13.34 -5.93 0.87
N ARG A 10 -13.79 -5.09 -0.06
CA ARG A 10 -13.89 -3.64 0.09
C ARG A 10 -14.81 -3.18 1.20
N GLU A 11 -15.93 -3.86 1.44
CA GLU A 11 -16.91 -3.49 2.48
C GLU A 11 -16.41 -3.92 3.86
N ALA A 12 -15.94 -5.16 3.96
CA ALA A 12 -15.47 -5.73 5.23
C ALA A 12 -14.18 -5.10 5.76
N LEU A 13 -13.34 -4.54 4.87
CA LEU A 13 -12.09 -3.87 5.24
C LEU A 13 -12.16 -2.34 5.08
N ARG A 14 -13.36 -1.77 4.86
CA ARG A 14 -13.51 -0.32 4.79
C ARG A 14 -13.22 0.25 6.17
N ALA A 15 -12.28 1.19 6.25
CA ALA A 15 -12.08 1.96 7.47
C ALA A 15 -13.35 2.79 7.75
N GLY A 16 -13.93 2.61 8.94
CA GLY A 16 -15.00 3.45 9.49
C GLY A 16 -14.43 4.39 10.56
N ASP A 17 -15.26 4.73 11.55
CA ASP A 17 -14.83 5.54 12.70
C ASP A 17 -13.81 4.79 13.58
N GLU A 18 -13.91 3.45 13.61
CA GLU A 18 -12.93 2.56 14.24
C GLU A 18 -12.27 1.68 13.18
N LEU A 19 -10.98 1.37 13.41
CA LEU A 19 -10.26 0.41 12.58
C LEU A 19 -10.59 -1.03 13.04
N PRO A 20 -10.67 -2.00 12.11
CA PRO A 20 -10.83 -3.40 12.47
C PRO A 20 -9.71 -3.88 13.39
N ASP A 21 -10.02 -4.82 14.29
CA ASP A 21 -9.01 -5.48 15.13
C ASP A 21 -7.88 -6.04 14.26
N PRO A 22 -6.61 -5.62 14.47
CA PRO A 22 -5.46 -6.11 13.70
C PRO A 22 -5.20 -7.63 13.85
N GLY A 23 -5.78 -8.29 14.85
CA GLY A 23 -5.74 -9.76 14.99
C GLY A 23 -6.81 -10.52 14.21
N SER A 24 -7.79 -9.81 13.65
CA SER A 24 -8.95 -10.42 12.98
C SER A 24 -8.71 -10.76 11.50
N SER A 25 -9.49 -11.71 10.98
CA SER A 25 -9.48 -12.11 9.56
C SER A 25 -10.89 -12.02 8.94
N PRO A 26 -11.48 -10.82 8.81
CA PRO A 26 -12.91 -10.64 8.50
C PRO A 26 -13.34 -11.17 7.14
N VAL A 27 -12.40 -11.36 6.20
CA VAL A 27 -12.65 -11.92 4.86
C VAL A 27 -11.70 -13.09 4.54
N GLY A 28 -10.70 -13.29 5.39
CA GLY A 28 -9.64 -14.28 5.21
C GLY A 28 -10.06 -15.64 5.75
N PRO A 29 -9.46 -16.74 5.28
CA PRO A 29 -9.72 -18.04 5.85
C PRO A 29 -9.16 -18.14 7.28
N ASP A 30 -9.90 -18.81 8.16
CA ASP A 30 -9.55 -18.96 9.60
C ASP A 30 -8.29 -19.79 9.85
N LYS A 31 -7.75 -20.46 8.83
CA LYS A 31 -6.57 -21.34 8.92
C LYS A 31 -5.52 -20.93 7.90
N LYS A 32 -4.26 -20.91 8.35
CA LYS A 32 -3.09 -20.53 7.54
C LYS A 32 -2.99 -21.32 6.24
N ASP A 33 -3.12 -22.65 6.29
CA ASP A 33 -3.00 -23.50 5.09
C ASP A 33 -4.10 -23.24 4.06
N LYS A 34 -5.32 -22.94 4.53
CA LYS A 34 -6.42 -22.50 3.65
C LYS A 34 -6.10 -21.13 3.03
N GLY A 35 -5.44 -20.24 3.79
CA GLY A 35 -4.89 -18.98 3.31
C GLY A 35 -3.92 -19.16 2.16
N THR A 36 -2.93 -20.02 2.33
CA THR A 36 -1.93 -20.31 1.29
C THR A 36 -2.56 -20.85 0.02
N LYS A 37 -3.51 -21.80 0.12
CA LYS A 37 -4.23 -22.33 -1.05
C LYS A 37 -5.04 -21.26 -1.77
N ARG A 38 -5.76 -20.41 -1.02
CA ARG A 38 -6.53 -19.31 -1.60
C ARG A 38 -5.64 -18.26 -2.26
N LEU A 39 -4.46 -18.00 -1.68
CA LEU A 39 -3.48 -17.08 -2.26
C LEU A 39 -2.98 -17.59 -3.61
N ALA A 40 -2.68 -18.89 -3.74
CA ALA A 40 -2.25 -19.47 -5.02
C ALA A 40 -3.30 -19.29 -6.12
N SER A 41 -4.56 -19.69 -5.85
CA SER A 41 -5.66 -19.52 -6.82
C SER A 41 -5.97 -18.05 -7.13
N ALA A 42 -5.88 -17.15 -6.14
CA ALA A 42 -6.01 -15.72 -6.36
C ALA A 42 -4.85 -15.15 -7.21
N GLY A 43 -3.65 -15.70 -7.05
CA GLY A 43 -2.46 -15.37 -7.83
C GLY A 43 -2.63 -15.70 -9.30
N GLU A 44 -3.09 -16.90 -9.65
CA GLU A 44 -3.37 -17.30 -11.03
C GLU A 44 -4.37 -16.35 -11.70
N ARG A 45 -5.46 -16.03 -10.99
CA ARG A 45 -6.46 -15.07 -11.49
C ARG A 45 -5.87 -13.67 -11.65
N LEU A 46 -5.06 -13.22 -10.70
CA LEU A 46 -4.40 -11.91 -10.77
C LEU A 46 -3.43 -11.84 -11.96
N ALA A 47 -2.67 -12.89 -12.22
CA ALA A 47 -1.76 -12.99 -13.36
C ALA A 47 -2.51 -12.84 -14.69
N ALA A 48 -3.58 -13.62 -14.88
CA ALA A 48 -4.40 -13.56 -16.09
C ALA A 48 -5.04 -12.17 -16.30
N LEU A 49 -5.56 -11.55 -15.22
CA LEU A 49 -6.15 -10.22 -15.30
C LEU A 49 -5.10 -9.13 -15.57
N GLN A 50 -3.91 -9.25 -14.99
CA GLN A 50 -2.81 -8.32 -15.24
C GLN A 50 -2.33 -8.44 -16.69
N GLU A 51 -2.21 -9.66 -17.23
CA GLU A 51 -1.86 -9.88 -18.63
C GLU A 51 -2.91 -9.27 -19.58
N ALA A 52 -4.20 -9.47 -19.29
CA ALA A 52 -5.27 -8.84 -20.04
C ALA A 52 -5.22 -7.30 -19.99
N LEU A 53 -4.95 -6.73 -18.80
CA LEU A 53 -4.74 -5.28 -18.64
C LEU A 53 -3.57 -4.79 -19.51
N TYR A 54 -2.45 -5.52 -19.49
CA TYR A 54 -1.25 -5.17 -20.27
C TYR A 54 -1.49 -5.23 -21.78
N ALA A 55 -2.17 -6.27 -22.26
CA ALA A 55 -2.56 -6.41 -23.66
C ALA A 55 -3.50 -5.27 -24.09
N GLU A 56 -4.47 -4.91 -23.25
CA GLU A 56 -5.37 -3.79 -23.51
C GLU A 56 -4.62 -2.46 -23.62
N GLY A 57 -3.69 -2.17 -22.70
CA GLY A 57 -2.87 -0.96 -22.76
C GLY A 57 -2.02 -0.89 -24.03
N SER A 58 -1.47 -2.05 -24.45
CA SER A 58 -0.72 -2.15 -25.72
C SER A 58 -1.62 -1.89 -26.94
N GLY A 59 -2.91 -2.21 -26.85
CA GLY A 59 -3.94 -1.91 -27.86
C GLY A 59 -4.51 -0.50 -27.79
N GLY A 60 -3.92 0.42 -27.01
CA GLY A 60 -4.37 1.81 -26.88
C GLY A 60 -5.44 2.04 -25.80
N GLY A 61 -5.74 1.03 -24.99
CA GLY A 61 -6.58 1.18 -23.80
C GLY A 61 -5.98 2.16 -22.79
N ARG A 62 -6.85 2.80 -22.01
CA ARG A 62 -6.45 3.86 -21.05
C ARG A 62 -6.38 3.37 -19.60
N ARG A 63 -6.80 2.13 -19.33
CA ARG A 63 -6.93 1.61 -17.97
C ARG A 63 -5.58 1.30 -17.36
N SER A 64 -5.45 1.55 -16.06
CA SER A 64 -4.32 1.14 -15.23
C SER A 64 -4.83 0.83 -13.83
N VAL A 65 -4.02 0.16 -13.01
CA VAL A 65 -4.33 -0.07 -11.60
C VAL A 65 -3.21 0.52 -10.76
N LEU A 66 -3.53 1.29 -9.72
CA LEU A 66 -2.56 1.78 -8.75
C LEU A 66 -2.88 1.21 -7.36
N LEU A 67 -2.01 0.35 -6.86
CA LEU A 67 -2.01 -0.13 -5.49
C LEU A 67 -1.14 0.79 -4.62
N VAL A 68 -1.76 1.48 -3.65
CA VAL A 68 -1.06 2.27 -2.63
C VAL A 68 -0.99 1.48 -1.34
N LEU A 69 0.22 1.14 -0.90
CA LEU A 69 0.49 0.45 0.35
C LEU A 69 1.03 1.42 1.40
N GLN A 70 0.27 1.55 2.48
CA GLN A 70 0.66 2.29 3.67
C GLN A 70 0.67 1.39 4.90
N GLY A 71 1.39 1.79 5.95
CA GLY A 71 1.51 1.00 7.18
C GLY A 71 2.74 1.39 7.98
N MET A 72 2.72 1.08 9.27
CA MET A 72 3.87 1.29 10.15
C MET A 72 5.09 0.51 9.67
N ASP A 73 6.28 0.90 10.11
CA ASP A 73 7.45 0.05 9.89
C ASP A 73 7.25 -1.29 10.60
N THR A 74 7.71 -2.36 9.93
CA THR A 74 7.44 -3.78 10.25
C THR A 74 6.02 -4.30 9.95
N SER A 75 5.08 -3.48 9.45
CA SER A 75 3.72 -3.92 9.12
C SER A 75 3.66 -5.03 8.07
N GLY A 76 4.70 -5.15 7.24
CA GLY A 76 4.84 -6.22 6.25
C GLY A 76 4.75 -5.76 4.81
N LYS A 77 4.71 -4.44 4.53
CA LYS A 77 4.62 -3.87 3.16
C LYS A 77 5.52 -4.58 2.15
N GLY A 78 6.83 -4.61 2.38
CA GLY A 78 7.76 -5.28 1.47
C GLY A 78 7.55 -6.80 1.31
N GLY A 79 7.05 -7.48 2.35
CA GLY A 79 6.67 -8.90 2.25
C GLY A 79 5.42 -9.09 1.40
N THR A 80 4.39 -8.27 1.63
CA THR A 80 3.17 -8.26 0.81
C THR A 80 3.48 -7.97 -0.65
N VAL A 81 4.31 -6.97 -0.93
CA VAL A 81 4.80 -6.64 -2.28
C VAL A 81 5.50 -7.84 -2.90
N GLY A 82 6.50 -8.42 -2.22
CA GLY A 82 7.26 -9.54 -2.77
C GLY A 82 6.39 -10.78 -3.06
N HIS A 83 5.47 -11.11 -2.16
CA HIS A 83 4.60 -12.27 -2.33
C HIS A 83 3.50 -12.05 -3.38
N VAL A 84 2.93 -10.86 -3.50
CA VAL A 84 1.82 -10.60 -4.43
C VAL A 84 2.34 -10.27 -5.82
N LEU A 85 3.38 -9.44 -5.93
CA LEU A 85 3.95 -9.10 -7.24
C LEU A 85 4.76 -10.24 -7.84
N GLY A 86 5.27 -11.16 -7.03
CA GLY A 86 5.88 -12.41 -7.51
C GLY A 86 4.90 -13.36 -8.21
N LEU A 87 3.58 -13.09 -8.17
CA LEU A 87 2.55 -13.92 -8.79
C LEU A 87 2.14 -13.42 -10.18
N VAL A 88 2.64 -12.27 -10.63
CA VAL A 88 2.26 -11.65 -11.91
C VAL A 88 3.49 -11.46 -12.80
N ASN A 89 3.27 -11.17 -14.09
CA ASN A 89 4.36 -10.91 -15.00
C ASN A 89 5.04 -9.56 -14.64
N PRO A 90 6.34 -9.56 -14.29
CA PRO A 90 7.02 -8.33 -13.86
C PRO A 90 7.03 -7.23 -14.93
N MET A 91 6.90 -7.57 -16.22
CA MET A 91 6.85 -6.57 -17.30
C MET A 91 5.62 -5.66 -17.22
N GLY A 92 4.51 -6.15 -16.67
CA GLY A 92 3.30 -5.35 -16.49
C GLY A 92 3.19 -4.65 -15.14
N VAL A 93 4.26 -4.63 -14.35
CA VAL A 93 4.28 -4.07 -13.00
C VAL A 93 5.25 -2.90 -12.92
N GLN A 94 4.79 -1.79 -12.34
CA GLN A 94 5.60 -0.61 -12.08
C GLN A 94 5.66 -0.34 -10.57
N TYR A 95 6.75 -0.78 -9.94
CA TYR A 95 6.97 -0.61 -8.51
C TYR A 95 7.74 0.67 -8.19
N THR A 96 7.26 1.45 -7.21
CA THR A 96 7.98 2.60 -6.66
C THR A 96 7.92 2.57 -5.12
N GLY A 97 9.10 2.52 -4.50
CA GLY A 97 9.24 2.73 -3.06
C GLY A 97 9.63 4.17 -2.74
N PHE A 98 8.77 4.92 -2.06
CA PHE A 98 9.04 6.31 -1.72
C PHE A 98 9.84 6.43 -0.41
N LYS A 99 11.02 7.05 -0.51
CA LYS A 99 11.85 7.42 0.65
C LYS A 99 11.65 8.89 1.00
N LYS A 100 12.44 9.38 1.97
CA LYS A 100 12.55 10.81 2.29
C LYS A 100 12.79 11.62 1.00
N PRO A 101 12.07 12.73 0.78
CA PRO A 101 12.26 13.54 -0.41
C PRO A 101 13.70 14.04 -0.55
N THR A 102 14.20 14.04 -1.79
CA THR A 102 15.51 14.62 -2.10
C THR A 102 15.45 16.15 -2.11
N PRO A 103 16.59 16.87 -1.99
CA PRO A 103 16.61 18.32 -2.14
C PRO A 103 16.03 18.81 -3.48
N ALA A 104 16.12 18.00 -4.55
CA ALA A 104 15.51 18.32 -5.83
C ALA A 104 13.99 18.21 -5.81
N GLU A 105 13.46 17.14 -5.20
CA GLU A 105 12.02 16.95 -5.04
C GLU A 105 11.40 18.04 -4.16
N LEU A 106 12.11 18.48 -3.11
CA LEU A 106 11.65 19.53 -2.18
C LEU A 106 11.53 20.93 -2.82
N ARG A 107 12.07 21.14 -4.03
CA ARG A 107 11.87 22.38 -4.80
C ARG A 107 10.55 22.42 -5.55
N HIS A 108 9.81 21.31 -5.59
CA HIS A 108 8.51 21.19 -6.22
C HIS A 108 7.41 20.99 -5.17
N ASP A 109 6.15 21.04 -5.59
CA ASP A 109 5.06 20.56 -4.75
C ASP A 109 5.20 19.05 -4.48
N PHE A 110 4.64 18.58 -3.38
CA PHE A 110 4.84 17.19 -2.94
C PHE A 110 4.24 16.14 -3.90
N LEU A 111 3.23 16.49 -4.69
CA LEU A 111 2.62 15.58 -5.66
C LEU A 111 3.45 15.47 -6.94
N TRP A 112 4.35 16.41 -7.22
CA TRP A 112 5.20 16.38 -8.41
C TRP A 112 5.95 15.05 -8.55
N ARG A 113 6.64 14.59 -7.49
CA ARG A 113 7.40 13.34 -7.54
C ARG A 113 6.49 12.11 -7.65
N ILE A 114 5.27 12.21 -7.15
CA ILE A 114 4.26 11.15 -7.13
C ILE A 114 3.69 10.97 -8.54
N ARG A 115 3.33 12.08 -9.19
CA ARG A 115 2.81 12.11 -10.57
C ARG A 115 3.77 11.48 -11.56
N ARG A 116 5.07 11.69 -11.39
CA ARG A 116 6.12 11.11 -12.24
C ARG A 116 6.28 9.59 -12.13
N ARG A 117 5.59 8.96 -11.19
CA ARG A 117 5.68 7.52 -10.90
C ARG A 117 4.35 6.80 -11.10
N LEU A 118 3.31 7.50 -11.55
CA LEU A 118 2.02 6.91 -11.84
C LEU A 118 2.15 5.79 -12.88
N PRO A 119 1.31 4.74 -12.79
CA PRO A 119 1.32 3.68 -13.77
C PRO A 119 0.91 4.21 -15.13
N THR A 120 1.63 3.80 -16.17
CA THR A 120 1.16 3.97 -17.55
C THR A 120 -0.03 3.06 -17.84
N PRO A 121 -0.86 3.36 -18.84
CA PRO A 121 -1.93 2.44 -19.25
C PRO A 121 -1.42 1.02 -19.47
N GLY A 122 -2.24 0.04 -19.13
CA GLY A 122 -1.93 -1.39 -19.13
C GLY A 122 -1.11 -1.90 -17.95
N HIS A 123 -0.65 -1.03 -17.03
CA HIS A 123 0.23 -1.44 -15.95
C HIS A 123 -0.46 -1.50 -14.59
N LEU A 124 0.03 -2.43 -13.76
CA LEU A 124 -0.20 -2.47 -12.33
C LEU A 124 0.90 -1.67 -11.63
N GLY A 125 0.60 -0.44 -11.23
CA GLY A 125 1.44 0.40 -10.40
C GLY A 125 1.36 0.01 -8.93
N VAL A 126 2.49 0.04 -8.23
CA VAL A 126 2.56 -0.24 -6.80
C VAL A 126 3.41 0.82 -6.11
N PHE A 127 2.79 1.52 -5.17
CA PHE A 127 3.43 2.50 -4.30
C PHE A 127 3.66 1.88 -2.91
N ASP A 128 4.91 1.57 -2.56
CA ASP A 128 5.32 1.28 -1.19
C ASP A 128 5.70 2.60 -0.51
N ARG A 129 4.84 3.04 0.43
CA ARG A 129 4.68 4.45 0.82
C ARG A 129 4.18 5.29 -0.38
N SER A 130 3.75 6.53 -0.16
CA SER A 130 3.05 7.32 -1.19
C SER A 130 2.93 8.81 -0.83
N HIS A 131 2.09 9.56 -1.56
CA HIS A 131 1.71 10.94 -1.25
C HIS A 131 1.11 11.13 0.16
N TYR A 132 0.69 10.06 0.83
CA TYR A 132 0.25 10.13 2.22
C TYR A 132 1.40 10.41 3.21
N GLU A 133 2.66 10.13 2.86
CA GLU A 133 3.83 10.45 3.70
C GLU A 133 3.93 11.94 3.99
N ASP A 134 3.55 12.77 3.03
CA ASP A 134 3.50 14.22 3.17
C ASP A 134 2.40 14.70 4.13
N ILE A 135 1.58 13.82 4.67
CA ILE A 135 0.69 14.17 5.80
C ILE A 135 1.17 13.49 7.08
N LEU A 136 1.54 12.22 7.00
CA LEU A 136 1.88 11.40 8.15
C LEU A 136 3.13 11.91 8.87
N VAL A 137 4.27 11.99 8.18
CA VAL A 137 5.54 12.38 8.80
C VAL A 137 5.49 13.82 9.31
N PRO A 138 5.06 14.82 8.52
CA PRO A 138 4.99 16.22 8.97
C PRO A 138 4.01 16.46 10.12
N ARG A 139 2.95 15.64 10.23
CA ARG A 139 2.01 15.71 11.36
C ARG A 139 2.68 15.25 12.65
N VAL A 140 3.40 14.12 12.61
CA VAL A 140 4.07 13.56 13.79
C VAL A 140 5.24 14.44 14.23
N SER A 141 5.98 15.03 13.28
CA SER A 141 7.08 15.95 13.58
C SER A 141 6.66 17.38 13.96
N GLY A 142 5.36 17.68 14.00
CA GLY A 142 4.85 19.03 14.28
C GLY A 142 5.11 20.06 13.18
N GLN A 143 5.58 19.64 12.00
CA GLN A 143 5.95 20.51 10.87
C GLN A 143 4.75 20.88 9.98
N LEU A 144 3.55 20.36 10.26
CA LEU A 144 2.35 20.62 9.47
C LEU A 144 1.22 21.17 10.33
N SER A 145 0.88 22.45 10.09
CA SER A 145 -0.24 23.11 10.75
C SER A 145 -1.57 22.43 10.42
N ALA A 146 -2.59 22.64 11.26
CA ALA A 146 -3.93 22.11 11.00
C ALA A 146 -4.50 22.61 9.65
N ALA A 147 -4.24 23.88 9.30
CA ALA A 147 -4.63 24.43 8.01
C ALA A 147 -3.86 23.78 6.85
N GLY A 148 -2.54 23.62 6.97
CA GLY A 148 -1.71 22.94 5.97
C GLY A 148 -2.14 21.49 5.73
N ARG A 149 -2.50 20.78 6.80
CA ARG A 149 -3.04 19.41 6.72
C ARG A 149 -4.37 19.35 5.98
N ARG A 150 -5.32 20.25 6.29
CA ARG A 150 -6.60 20.33 5.55
C ARG A 150 -6.37 20.61 4.06
N ARG A 151 -5.44 21.52 3.74
CA ARG A 151 -5.05 21.82 2.36
C ARG A 151 -4.50 20.58 1.65
N ARG A 152 -3.58 19.83 2.27
CA ARG A 152 -3.05 18.58 1.70
C ARG A 152 -4.12 17.52 1.49
N TYR A 153 -5.10 17.38 2.40
CA TYR A 153 -6.24 16.48 2.17
C TYR A 153 -7.03 16.86 0.92
N THR A 154 -7.31 18.16 0.73
CA THR A 154 -8.01 18.64 -0.47
C THR A 154 -7.22 18.36 -1.74
N GLU A 155 -5.91 18.63 -1.74
CA GLU A 155 -5.02 18.38 -2.88
C GLU A 155 -4.95 16.89 -3.24
N ILE A 156 -4.80 16.02 -2.26
CA ILE A 156 -4.78 14.56 -2.47
C ILE A 156 -6.13 14.08 -3.01
N ASN A 157 -7.24 14.54 -2.46
CA ASN A 157 -8.57 14.15 -2.94
C ASN A 157 -8.80 14.62 -4.38
N ALA A 158 -8.32 15.81 -4.76
CA ALA A 158 -8.40 16.30 -6.13
C ALA A 158 -7.53 15.47 -7.08
N PHE A 159 -6.29 15.20 -6.69
CA PHE A 159 -5.36 14.35 -7.42
C PHE A 159 -5.92 12.95 -7.65
N GLU A 160 -6.42 12.27 -6.61
CA GLU A 160 -6.96 10.91 -6.75
C GLU A 160 -8.22 10.88 -7.63
N ARG A 161 -9.09 11.91 -7.55
CA ARG A 161 -10.23 12.05 -8.47
C ARG A 161 -9.77 12.17 -9.92
N GLU A 162 -8.75 12.99 -10.18
CA GLU A 162 -8.14 13.15 -11.50
C GLU A 162 -7.60 11.81 -12.03
N LEU A 163 -6.90 11.04 -11.20
CA LEU A 163 -6.41 9.70 -11.57
C LEU A 163 -7.55 8.77 -11.99
N THR A 164 -8.60 8.70 -11.17
CA THR A 164 -9.75 7.82 -11.45
C THR A 164 -10.50 8.26 -12.71
N ALA A 165 -10.64 9.57 -12.93
CA ALA A 165 -11.25 10.10 -14.14
C ALA A 165 -10.44 9.78 -15.41
N ASN A 166 -9.12 9.64 -15.28
CA ASN A 166 -8.20 9.30 -16.36
C ASN A 166 -8.04 7.78 -16.62
N GLY A 167 -8.76 6.93 -15.87
CA GLY A 167 -8.80 5.49 -16.09
C GLY A 167 -7.92 4.66 -15.14
N THR A 168 -7.33 5.25 -14.12
CA THR A 168 -6.61 4.51 -13.08
C THR A 168 -7.55 4.03 -11.99
N GLU A 169 -7.68 2.72 -11.81
CA GLU A 169 -8.34 2.13 -10.65
C GLU A 169 -7.43 2.23 -9.43
N LEU A 170 -7.85 2.98 -8.42
CA LEU A 170 -7.05 3.27 -7.23
C LEU A 170 -7.43 2.37 -6.06
N VAL A 171 -6.48 1.52 -5.62
CA VAL A 171 -6.65 0.62 -4.48
C VAL A 171 -5.72 1.07 -3.35
N LYS A 172 -6.30 1.56 -2.25
CA LYS A 172 -5.55 2.06 -1.09
C LYS A 172 -5.65 1.07 0.07
N VAL A 173 -4.50 0.59 0.54
CA VAL A 173 -4.42 -0.44 1.59
C VAL A 173 -3.51 0.05 2.71
N PHE A 174 -4.04 0.02 3.93
CA PHE A 174 -3.28 0.26 5.15
C PHE A 174 -3.06 -1.08 5.88
N LEU A 175 -1.81 -1.50 6.01
CA LEU A 175 -1.44 -2.69 6.77
C LEU A 175 -1.43 -2.35 8.26
N HIS A 176 -2.59 -2.57 8.90
CA HIS A 176 -2.81 -2.32 10.30
C HIS A 176 -2.24 -3.46 11.16
N ILE A 177 -1.35 -3.13 12.10
CA ILE A 177 -0.81 -4.06 13.10
C ILE A 177 -0.88 -3.40 14.47
N SER A 178 -1.01 -4.20 15.53
CA SER A 178 -0.98 -3.68 16.90
C SER A 178 0.42 -3.21 17.29
N SER A 179 0.51 -2.30 18.26
CA SER A 179 1.80 -1.87 18.82
C SER A 179 2.57 -3.05 19.43
N GLN A 180 1.89 -4.07 19.94
CA GLN A 180 2.54 -5.29 20.45
C GLN A 180 3.15 -6.12 19.32
N GLU A 181 2.44 -6.28 18.20
CA GLU A 181 2.94 -6.95 17.01
C GLU A 181 4.18 -6.25 16.45
N GLN A 182 4.13 -4.92 16.37
CA GLN A 182 5.24 -4.11 15.89
C GLN A 182 6.51 -4.33 16.73
N LEU A 183 6.38 -4.28 18.06
CA LEU A 183 7.49 -4.53 18.98
C LEU A 183 8.09 -5.92 18.74
N ARG A 184 7.23 -6.95 18.67
CA ARG A 184 7.67 -8.33 18.48
C ARG A 184 8.47 -8.48 17.18
N ARG A 185 8.02 -7.85 16.10
CA ARG A 185 8.71 -7.89 14.79
C ARG A 185 10.02 -7.12 14.80
N LEU A 186 10.11 -6.00 15.51
CA LEU A 186 11.36 -5.25 15.67
C LEU A 186 12.39 -6.06 16.45
N THR A 187 12.02 -6.62 17.60
CA THR A 187 12.90 -7.49 18.39
C THR A 187 13.39 -8.68 17.57
N ALA A 188 12.48 -9.37 16.88
CA ALA A 188 12.83 -10.52 16.04
C ALA A 188 13.79 -10.19 14.88
N ARG A 189 13.91 -8.94 14.43
CA ARG A 189 14.91 -8.52 13.43
C ARG A 189 16.31 -8.46 14.02
N LEU A 190 16.45 -8.09 15.30
CA LEU A 190 17.74 -8.06 16.01
C LEU A 190 18.27 -9.48 16.24
N ASP A 191 17.36 -10.41 16.51
CA ASP A 191 17.69 -11.82 16.77
C ASP A 191 18.06 -12.61 15.51
N ARG A 192 17.76 -12.07 14.31
CA ARG A 192 17.99 -12.74 13.01
C ARG A 192 19.12 -12.08 12.23
N PRO A 193 20.34 -12.66 12.18
CA PRO A 193 21.49 -12.07 11.51
C PRO A 193 21.21 -11.58 10.08
N GLU A 194 20.44 -12.34 9.30
CA GLU A 194 20.07 -12.05 7.91
C GLU A 194 19.03 -10.92 7.74
N LYS A 195 18.44 -10.46 8.84
CA LYS A 195 17.47 -9.35 8.88
C LYS A 195 17.98 -8.11 9.60
N ARG A 196 19.14 -8.17 10.29
CA ARG A 196 19.72 -7.04 11.05
C ARG A 196 19.91 -5.79 10.20
N TRP A 197 20.29 -5.93 8.94
CA TRP A 197 20.44 -4.79 8.02
C TRP A 197 19.15 -4.00 7.77
N LYS A 198 17.97 -4.57 8.10
CA LYS A 198 16.67 -3.90 8.01
C LYS A 198 16.25 -3.19 9.29
N PHE A 199 17.07 -3.22 10.34
CA PHE A 199 16.80 -2.51 11.58
C PHE A 199 17.37 -1.10 11.50
N ASP A 200 16.55 -0.10 11.76
CA ASP A 200 16.97 1.28 11.93
C ASP A 200 16.70 1.70 13.39
N PRO A 201 17.68 2.25 14.14
CA PRO A 201 17.44 2.75 15.49
C PRO A 201 16.29 3.76 15.60
N SER A 202 15.99 4.50 14.54
CA SER A 202 14.85 5.41 14.48
C SER A 202 13.49 4.70 14.56
N ASP A 203 13.42 3.40 14.23
CA ASP A 203 12.21 2.58 14.39
C ASP A 203 11.78 2.48 15.88
N VAL A 204 12.73 2.54 16.82
CA VAL A 204 12.47 2.52 18.26
C VAL A 204 11.95 3.88 18.74
N ALA A 205 12.48 4.98 18.18
CA ALA A 205 12.06 6.33 18.52
C ALA A 205 10.63 6.61 18.04
N ALA A 206 10.28 6.16 16.83
CA ALA A 206 8.94 6.28 16.26
C ALA A 206 7.84 5.55 17.06
N ARG A 207 8.22 4.64 17.97
CA ARG A 207 7.30 3.92 18.86
C ARG A 207 6.94 4.70 20.14
N ARG A 208 7.79 5.64 20.58
CA ARG A 208 7.60 6.38 21.84
C ARG A 208 6.64 7.57 21.71
N GLN A 209 6.14 7.84 20.50
CA GLN A 209 5.29 8.97 20.13
C GLN A 209 3.92 8.48 19.69
#